data_AF-A0AAV2A9N6-F1
#
_entry.id   AF-A0AAV2A9N6-F1
#
_cell.length_a   1.000
_cell.length_b   1.000
_cell.length_c   1.000
_cell.angle_alpha   90.00
_cell.angle_beta   90.00
_cell.angle_gamma   90.00
#
_symmetry.space_group_name_H-M   'P 1'
#
loop_
_entity.id
_entity.type
_entity.pdbx_description
1 polymer ?
#
loop_
_entity_poly.entity_id
_entity_poly.type
_entity_poly.pdbx_seq_one_letter_code
_entity_poly.pdbx_strand_id
1 'polypeptide(L)' 'MVDECNEVFEQGEQLLESGAVLAHYNENLPLQVSWDALPIGVGAVLSHIVNNGEKLLHMPLKHYQSLNQLLAD' A
#
# COMPACT_ATOMS: atom_id res chain seq x y z
N MET A 1 1.24 -20.08 -19.62
CA MET A 1 0.52 -18.79 -19.82
C MET A 1 -0.12 -18.29 -18.53
N VAL A 2 -0.90 -19.09 -17.80
CA VAL A 2 -1.41 -18.67 -16.47
C VAL A 2 -0.29 -18.65 -15.43
N ASP A 3 0.59 -19.64 -15.44
CA ASP A 3 1.68 -19.76 -14.45
C ASP A 3 2.68 -18.60 -14.54
N GLU A 4 3.10 -18.23 -15.74
CA GLU A 4 3.98 -17.08 -15.99
C GLU A 4 3.33 -15.75 -15.57
N CYS A 5 2.01 -15.61 -15.71
CA CYS A 5 1.30 -14.42 -15.25
C CYS A 5 1.27 -14.35 -13.71
N ASN A 6 1.09 -15.48 -13.05
CA ASN A 6 1.10 -15.55 -11.58
C ASN A 6 2.50 -15.23 -11.04
N GLU A 7 3.55 -15.78 -11.66
CA GLU A 7 4.93 -15.48 -11.27
C GLU A 7 5.26 -13.99 -11.40
N VAL A 8 4.87 -13.35 -12.51
CA VAL A 8 5.07 -11.90 -12.69
C VAL A 8 4.26 -11.09 -11.68
N PHE A 9 3.04 -11.52 -11.36
CA PHE A 9 2.21 -10.87 -10.35
C PHE A 9 2.85 -10.96 -8.96
N GLU A 10 3.31 -12.15 -8.56
CA GLU A 10 4.01 -12.37 -7.29
C GLU A 10 5.29 -11.52 -7.18
N GLN A 11 6.07 -11.42 -8.26
CA GLN A 11 7.24 -10.54 -8.31
C GLN A 11 6.86 -9.07 -8.12
N GLY A 12 5.72 -8.65 -8.70
CA GLY A 12 5.17 -7.32 -8.49
C GLY A 12 4.81 -7.05 -7.03
N GLU A 13 4.17 -8.01 -6.35
CA GLU A 13 3.87 -7.91 -4.92
C GLU A 13 5.15 -7.78 -4.08
N GLN A 14 6.14 -8.65 -4.34
CA GLN A 14 7.42 -8.62 -3.62
C GLN A 14 8.14 -7.27 -3.79
N LEU A 15 8.07 -6.68 -5.00
CA LEU A 15 8.65 -5.36 -5.23
C LEU A 15 7.91 -4.28 -4.43
N LEU A 16 6.58 -4.32 -4.36
CA LEU A 16 5.76 -3.38 -3.58
C LEU A 16 6.00 -3.47 -2.07
N GLU A 17 6.41 -4.64 -1.58
CA GLU A 17 6.81 -4.87 -0.19
C GLU A 17 8.28 -4.52 0.10
N SER A 18 9.07 -4.29 -0.95
CA SER A 18 10.50 -4.02 -0.80
C SER A 18 10.77 -2.60 -0.32
N GLY A 19 11.89 -2.42 0.38
CA GLY A 19 12.39 -1.10 0.77
C GLY A 19 12.81 -0.19 -0.40
N ALA A 20 12.75 -0.68 -1.65
CA ALA A 20 13.04 0.13 -2.83
C ALA A 20 11.91 1.13 -3.16
N VAL A 21 10.68 0.83 -2.73
CA VAL A 21 9.50 1.67 -3.00
C VAL A 21 8.81 2.16 -1.72
N LEU A 22 9.17 1.59 -0.57
CA LEU A 22 8.66 1.99 0.74
C LEU A 22 9.59 3.02 1.41
N ALA A 23 9.01 4.11 1.90
CA ALA A 23 9.73 5.06 2.75
C ALA A 23 9.42 4.85 4.23
N HIS A 24 10.41 5.16 5.06
CA HIS A 24 10.17 5.36 6.48
C HIS A 24 9.38 6.65 6.71
N TYR A 25 8.52 6.62 7.74
CA TYR A 25 7.82 7.80 8.21
C TYR A 25 8.79 8.88 8.68
N ASN A 26 8.56 10.11 8.24
CA ASN A 26 9.29 11.30 8.62
C ASN A 26 8.32 12.44 8.87
N GLU A 27 8.20 12.86 10.13
CA GLU A 27 7.31 13.93 10.59
C GLU A 27 7.61 15.31 9.97
N ASN A 28 8.80 15.49 9.40
CA ASN A 28 9.21 16.75 8.77
C ASN A 28 8.79 16.83 7.29
N LEU A 29 8.25 15.76 6.72
CA LEU A 29 7.83 15.70 5.32
C LEU A 29 6.29 15.72 5.23
N PRO A 30 5.70 16.54 4.33
CA PRO A 30 4.26 16.53 4.12
C PRO A 30 3.74 15.14 3.74
N LEU A 31 2.56 14.80 4.25
CA LEU A 31 1.85 13.56 3.93
C LEU A 31 0.76 13.82 2.88
N GLN A 32 0.53 12.84 2.02
CA GLN A 32 -0.60 12.79 1.10
C GLN A 32 -1.27 11.42 1.14
N VAL A 33 -2.60 11.45 1.21
CA VAL A 33 -3.45 10.28 0.97
C VAL A 33 -4.01 10.36 -0.45
N SER A 34 -3.85 9.29 -1.20
CA SER A 34 -4.56 9.07 -2.47
C SER A 34 -5.55 7.93 -2.24
N TRP A 35 -6.82 8.13 -2.58
CA TRP A 35 -7.88 7.15 -2.31
C TRP A 35 -8.82 7.01 -3.51
N ASP A 36 -9.43 5.84 -3.61
CA ASP A 36 -10.49 5.54 -4.57
C ASP A 36 -11.56 4.67 -3.86
N ALA A 37 -12.83 4.94 -4.13
CA ALA A 37 -13.94 4.23 -3.54
C ALA A 37 -14.85 3.65 -4.60
N LEU A 38 -15.21 2.40 -4.38
CA LEU A 38 -16.21 1.66 -5.15
C LEU A 38 -17.35 1.25 -4.21
N PRO A 39 -18.53 0.90 -4.73
CA PRO A 39 -19.66 0.46 -3.91
C PRO A 39 -19.34 -0.70 -2.95
N ILE A 40 -18.31 -1.49 -3.25
CA ILE A 40 -17.89 -2.67 -2.49
C ILE A 40 -16.70 -2.42 -1.55
N GLY A 41 -16.08 -1.23 -1.55
CA GLY A 41 -14.92 -0.96 -0.72
C GLY A 41 -14.15 0.30 -1.09
N VAL A 42 -13.20 0.66 -0.23
CA VAL A 42 -12.32 1.83 -0.39
C VAL A 42 -10.87 1.36 -0.37
N GLY A 43 -10.08 1.82 -1.34
CA GLY A 43 -8.63 1.66 -1.36
C GLY A 43 -7.95 3.00 -1.10
N ALA A 44 -6.89 3.02 -0.30
CA ALA A 44 -6.10 4.22 -0.06
C ALA A 44 -4.61 3.92 0.07
N VAL A 45 -3.79 4.88 -0.34
CA VAL A 45 -2.33 4.84 -0.25
C VAL A 45 -1.85 6.10 0.46
N LEU A 46 -1.08 5.93 1.53
CA LEU A 46 -0.41 7.01 2.27
C LEU A 46 1.00 7.19 1.72
N SER A 47 1.43 8.43 1.53
CA SER A 47 2.75 8.75 0.97
C SER A 47 3.34 10.02 1.57
N HIS A 48 4.67 10.12 1.59
CA HIS A 48 5.35 11.41 1.74
C HIS A 48 5.48 12.09 0.38
N ILE A 49 5.35 13.42 0.37
CA ILE A 49 5.71 14.24 -0.79
C ILE A 49 7.17 14.65 -0.64
N VAL A 50 8.01 14.25 -1.61
CA VAL A 50 9.43 14.61 -1.70
C VAL A 50 9.74 15.28 -3.04
N ASN A 51 10.86 15.99 -3.12
CA ASN A 51 11.48 16.54 -4.35
C ASN A 51 10.49 16.92 -5.47
N ASN A 52 9.79 18.05 -5.32
CA ASN A 52 8.97 18.63 -6.39
C ASN A 52 7.78 17.75 -6.86
N GLY A 53 7.30 16.81 -6.03
CA GLY A 53 6.06 16.06 -6.26
C GLY A 53 6.22 14.54 -6.37
N GLU A 54 7.43 14.02 -6.20
CA GLU A 54 7.67 12.58 -6.05
C GLU A 54 6.98 12.05 -4.78
N LYS A 55 6.38 10.85 -4.87
CA LYS A 55 5.65 10.22 -3.77
C LYS A 55 6.38 8.96 -3.34
N LEU A 56 6.84 8.94 -2.10
CA LEU A 56 7.33 7.70 -1.50
C LEU A 56 6.22 7.08 -0.66
N LEU A 57 5.91 5.82 -0.95
CA LEU A 57 4.77 5.14 -0.37
C LEU A 57 5.11 4.66 1.05
N HIS A 58 4.16 4.83 1.97
CA HIS A 58 4.14 4.03 3.19
C HIS A 58 3.51 2.70 2.86
N MET A 59 4.02 1.63 3.48
CA MET A 59 3.60 0.25 3.28
C MET A 59 2.08 0.14 3.02
N PRO A 60 1.64 -0.54 1.94
CA PRO A 60 0.23 -0.91 1.87
C PRO A 60 -0.07 -1.76 3.11
N LEU A 61 -1.06 -1.37 3.90
CA LEU A 61 -1.50 -2.17 5.04
C LEU A 61 -1.99 -3.53 4.51
N LYS A 62 -1.11 -4.54 4.46
CA LYS A 62 -1.53 -5.95 4.38
C LYS A 62 -2.08 -6.34 5.75
N HIS A 63 -3.29 -5.89 6.04
CA HIS A 63 -4.07 -6.36 7.20
C HIS A 63 -5.51 -6.60 6.75
N TYR A 64 -5.75 -7.77 6.16
CA TYR A 64 -7.10 -8.30 6.03
C TYR A 64 -7.15 -9.78 6.43
N GLN A 65 -6.96 -10.02 7.73
CA GLN A 65 -7.77 -10.92 8.56
C GLN A 65 -7.62 -10.35 9.98
N SER A 66 -8.55 -9.57 10.53
CA SER A 66 -9.49 -10.06 11.55
C SER A 66 -10.31 -8.90 12.16
N LEU A 67 -10.92 -8.00 11.37
CA LEU A 67 -11.82 -6.98 11.99
C LEU A 67 -13.16 -7.60 12.47
N ASN A 68 -13.54 -8.77 11.94
CA ASN A 68 -14.69 -9.54 12.43
C ASN A 68 -14.39 -10.38 13.70
N GLN A 69 -13.14 -10.41 14.17
CA GLN A 69 -12.79 -11.13 15.41
C GLN A 69 -12.73 -10.19 16.64
N LEU A 70 -12.70 -8.87 16.43
CA LEU A 70 -12.61 -7.88 17.52
C LEU A 70 -13.97 -7.28 17.94
N LEU A 71 -15.06 -7.69 17.28
CA LEU A 71 -16.44 -7.30 17.61
C LEU A 71 -17.29 -8.52 18.00
N ALA A 72 -16.64 -9.65 18.31
CA ALA A 72 -17.30 -10.92 18.66
C ALA A 72 -17.11 -11.33 20.13
N ASP A 73 -16.53 -10.49 20.99
CA ASP A 73 -16.51 -10.64 22.46
C ASP A 73 -16.86 -9.31 23.14
#